data_AF-A0A933JDV4-F1
#
_entry.id   AF-A0A933JDV4-F1
#
_cell.length_a   1.000
_cell.length_b   1.000
_cell.length_c   1.000
_cell.angle_alpha   90.00
_cell.angle_beta   90.00
_cell.angle_gamma   90.00
#
_symmetry.space_group_name_H-M   'P 1'
#
loop_
_entity.id
_entity.type
_entity.pdbx_description
1 polymer ?
#
loop_
_entity_poly.entity_id
_entity_poly.type
_entity_poly.pdbx_seq_one_letter_code
_entity_poly.pdbx_strand_id
1 'polypeptide(L)'
;MSTFGKQLRKLRIERGIGIKPLAKKLKVSHTYISHIENGRATVSNEFASKIASLFNVDKEELNLLSGRVPKDVLMAFYKHPKEALS
;
A
#
# COMPACT_ATOMS: atom_id res chain seq x y z
N MET A 1 -11.95 1.93 5.94
CA MET A 1 -10.74 2.33 5.17
C MET A 1 -9.66 1.28 5.36
N SER A 2 -9.11 0.73 4.28
CA SER A 2 -7.98 -0.20 4.35
C SER A 2 -6.72 0.52 4.86
N THR A 3 -5.82 -0.21 5.54
CA THR A 3 -4.58 0.34 6.08
C THR A 3 -3.70 0.93 4.96
N PHE A 4 -3.67 0.29 3.79
CA PHE A 4 -3.00 0.81 2.58
C PHE A 4 -3.61 2.12 2.08
N GLY A 5 -4.94 2.21 1.98
CA GLY A 5 -5.61 3.42 1.53
C GLY A 5 -5.29 4.63 2.41
N LYS A 6 -5.22 4.41 3.73
CA LYS A 6 -4.79 5.43 4.71
C LYS A 6 -3.34 5.85 4.47
N GLN A 7 -2.42 4.90 4.27
CA GLN A 7 -1.01 5.20 4.03
C GLN A 7 -0.80 5.95 2.72
N LEU A 8 -1.45 5.52 1.64
CA LEU A 8 -1.39 6.23 0.35
C LEU A 8 -1.86 7.68 0.49
N ARG A 9 -2.97 7.89 1.20
CA ARG A 9 -3.50 9.23 1.47
C ARG A 9 -2.49 10.07 2.26
N LYS A 10 -1.87 9.50 3.30
CA LYS A 10 -0.84 10.16 4.12
C LYS A 10 0.35 10.60 3.25
N LEU A 11 0.97 9.68 2.50
CA LEU A 11 2.09 9.96 1.60
C LEU A 11 1.76 11.03 0.57
N ARG A 12 0.54 10.95 0.00
CA ARG A 12 0.07 11.94 -0.98
C ARG A 12 0.00 13.34 -0.36
N ILE A 13 -0.54 13.46 0.85
CA ILE A 13 -0.68 14.75 1.56
C ILE A 13 0.69 15.29 1.97
N GLU A 14 1.59 14.45 2.50
CA GLU A 14 2.95 14.84 2.89
C GLU A 14 3.78 15.36 1.71
N ARG A 15 3.53 14.84 0.51
CA ARG A 15 4.16 15.32 -0.73
C ARG A 15 3.42 16.49 -1.39
N GLY A 16 2.32 16.98 -0.81
CA GLY A 16 1.52 18.07 -1.38
C GLY A 16 0.85 17.73 -2.72
N ILE A 17 0.62 16.45 -3.02
CA ILE A 17 0.09 16.01 -4.32
C ILE A 17 -1.44 15.90 -4.26
N GLY A 18 -2.15 16.49 -5.22
CA GLY A 18 -3.60 16.28 -5.36
C GLY A 18 -3.94 14.90 -5.94
N ILE A 19 -5.18 14.42 -5.73
CA ILE A 19 -5.65 13.14 -6.30
C ILE A 19 -5.51 13.10 -7.83
N LYS A 20 -5.93 14.17 -8.54
CA LYS A 20 -5.84 14.25 -10.00
C LYS A 20 -4.38 14.20 -10.51
N PRO A 21 -3.44 15.00 -9.98
CA PRO A 21 -2.01 14.85 -10.29
C PRO A 21 -1.45 13.45 -10.02
N LEU A 22 -1.77 12.83 -8.88
CA LEU A 22 -1.31 11.48 -8.55
C LEU A 22 -1.83 10.45 -9.55
N ALA A 23 -3.12 10.52 -9.89
CA ALA A 23 -3.74 9.66 -10.87
C ALA A 23 -3.06 9.77 -12.25
N LYS A 24 -2.74 11.00 -12.67
CA LYS A 24 -1.98 11.25 -13.91
C LYS A 24 -0.59 10.61 -13.86
N LYS A 25 0.17 10.78 -12.77
CA LYS A 25 1.49 10.15 -12.58
C LYS A 25 1.42 8.62 -12.63
N LEU A 26 0.38 8.04 -12.04
CA LEU A 26 0.16 6.60 -11.98
C LEU A 26 -0.51 6.03 -13.24
N LYS A 27 -0.95 6.88 -14.19
CA LYS A 27 -1.68 6.52 -15.41
C LYS A 27 -2.99 5.77 -15.13
N VAL A 28 -3.76 6.25 -14.15
CA VAL A 28 -5.07 5.68 -13.75
C VAL A 28 -6.11 6.79 -13.61
N SER A 29 -7.38 6.42 -13.42
CA SER A 29 -8.44 7.40 -13.15
C SER A 29 -8.32 8.00 -11.74
N HIS A 30 -8.72 9.27 -11.59
CA HIS A 30 -8.79 9.91 -10.27
C HIS A 30 -9.80 9.22 -9.33
N THR A 31 -10.87 8.66 -9.89
CA THR A 31 -11.85 7.84 -9.17
C THR A 31 -11.20 6.59 -8.58
N TYR A 32 -10.31 5.92 -9.32
CA TYR A 32 -9.59 4.76 -8.80
C TYR A 32 -8.70 5.11 -7.60
N ILE A 33 -7.93 6.20 -7.68
CA ILE A 33 -7.15 6.70 -6.52
C ILE A 33 -8.06 7.03 -5.33
N SER A 34 -9.18 7.71 -5.56
CA SER A 34 -10.16 7.99 -4.51
C SER A 34 -10.74 6.72 -3.89
N HIS A 35 -11.04 5.69 -4.70
CA HIS A 35 -11.52 4.42 -4.20
C HIS A 35 -10.46 3.71 -3.34
N ILE A 36 -9.20 3.71 -3.77
CA ILE A 36 -8.09 3.15 -2.98
C ILE A 36 -7.97 3.86 -1.62
N GLU A 37 -7.90 5.20 -1.60
CA GLU A 37 -7.74 5.97 -0.35
C GLU A 37 -8.89 5.76 0.63
N ASN A 38 -10.10 5.50 0.13
CA ASN A 38 -11.28 5.22 0.95
C ASN A 38 -11.44 3.73 1.30
N GLY A 39 -10.58 2.85 0.79
CA GLY A 39 -10.67 1.40 0.98
C GLY A 39 -11.81 0.73 0.19
N ARG A 40 -12.28 1.37 -0.89
CA ARG A 40 -13.29 0.86 -1.83
C ARG A 40 -12.70 0.11 -3.02
N ALA A 41 -11.37 0.05 -3.11
CA ALA A 41 -10.65 -0.72 -4.11
C ALA A 41 -9.42 -1.39 -3.51
N THR A 42 -9.14 -2.61 -3.97
CA THR A 42 -7.87 -3.32 -3.76
C THR A 42 -6.91 -3.03 -4.90
N VAL A 43 -5.62 -3.20 -4.66
CA VAL A 43 -4.55 -2.98 -5.65
C VAL A 43 -3.75 -4.26 -5.85
N SER A 44 -3.16 -4.43 -7.04
CA SER A 44 -2.21 -5.51 -7.29
C SER A 44 -0.85 -5.22 -6.63
N ASN A 45 0.00 -6.25 -6.52
CA ASN A 45 1.36 -6.08 -5.97
C ASN A 45 2.23 -5.19 -6.86
N GLU A 46 2.05 -5.29 -8.17
CA GLU A 46 2.76 -4.47 -9.16
C GLU A 46 2.36 -3.00 -9.01
N PHE A 47 1.07 -2.73 -8.76
CA PHE A 47 0.59 -1.37 -8.56
C PHE A 47 1.03 -0.80 -7.22
N ALA A 48 0.99 -1.59 -6.15
CA ALA A 48 1.56 -1.21 -4.85
C ALA A 48 3.06 -0.91 -4.95
N SER A 49 3.81 -1.75 -5.67
CA SER A 49 5.25 -1.53 -5.94
C SER A 49 5.51 -0.24 -6.71
N LYS A 50 4.67 0.08 -7.70
CA LYS A 50 4.75 1.33 -8.46
C LYS A 50 4.52 2.55 -7.56
N ILE A 51 3.57 2.46 -6.64
CA ILE A 51 3.30 3.49 -5.64
C ILE A 51 4.52 3.67 -4.72
N ALA A 52 5.06 2.58 -4.18
CA ALA A 52 6.24 2.62 -3.32
C ALA A 52 7.44 3.28 -4.02
N SER A 53 7.72 2.89 -5.26
CA SER A 53 8.77 3.52 -6.08
C SER A 53 8.50 5.00 -6.37
N LEU A 54 7.25 5.40 -6.61
CA LEU A 54 6.89 6.80 -6.84
C LEU A 54 7.16 7.68 -5.61
N PHE A 55 6.86 7.14 -4.42
CA PHE A 55 7.04 7.84 -3.15
C PHE A 55 8.43 7.63 -2.54
N ASN A 56 9.29 6.79 -3.14
CA ASN A 56 10.60 6.42 -2.61
C ASN A 56 10.53 5.95 -1.15
N VAL A 57 9.58 5.05 -0.89
CA VAL A 57 9.31 4.44 0.42
C VAL A 57 9.55 2.94 0.31
N ASP A 58 9.86 2.33 1.45
CA ASP A 58 10.12 0.91 1.54
C ASP A 58 8.89 0.10 1.07
N LYS A 59 9.09 -0.82 0.12
CA LYS A 59 8.01 -1.62 -0.46
C LYS A 59 7.41 -2.56 0.57
N GLU A 60 8.23 -3.00 1.51
CA GLU A 60 7.95 -3.95 2.56
C GLU A 60 6.95 -3.36 3.54
N GLU A 61 7.12 -2.08 3.91
CA GLU A 61 6.19 -1.33 4.75
C GLU A 61 4.82 -1.14 4.07
N LEU A 62 4.80 -0.80 2.77
CA LEU A 62 3.56 -0.63 2.01
C LEU A 62 2.82 -1.95 1.75
N ASN A 63 3.55 -3.04 1.54
CA ASN A 63 2.98 -4.38 1.36
C ASN A 63 2.30 -4.86 2.64
N LEU A 64 2.94 -4.69 3.80
CA LEU A 64 2.36 -5.03 5.11
C LEU A 64 1.01 -4.30 5.33
N LEU A 65 0.97 -3.00 5.00
CA LEU A 65 -0.21 -2.16 5.16
C LEU A 65 -1.33 -2.50 4.15
N SER A 66 -1.04 -3.25 3.08
CA SER A 66 -2.05 -3.79 2.17
C SER A 66 -2.79 -5.02 2.71
N GLY A 67 -2.47 -5.47 3.93
CA GLY A 67 -3.00 -6.69 4.51
C GLY A 67 -2.37 -7.95 3.90
N ARG A 68 -1.21 -7.80 3.24
CA ARG A 68 -0.45 -8.90 2.67
C ARG A 68 0.85 -9.05 3.45
N VAL A 69 0.96 -10.17 4.15
CA VAL A 69 2.18 -10.55 4.86
C VAL A 69 3.17 -11.10 3.82
N PRO A 70 4.41 -10.58 3.75
CA PRO A 70 5.46 -11.14 2.89
C PRO A 70 5.61 -12.65 3.09
N LYS A 71 5.92 -13.39 2.02
CA LYS A 71 5.91 -14.86 2.04
C LYS A 71 6.96 -15.42 3.01
N ASP A 72 8.10 -14.77 3.10
CA ASP A 72 9.16 -15.02 4.07
C ASP A 72 8.73 -14.75 5.51
N VAL A 73 7.95 -13.70 5.76
CA VAL A 73 7.33 -13.44 7.08
C VAL A 73 6.29 -14.51 7.43
N LEU A 74 5.46 -14.92 6.47
CA LEU A 74 4.55 -16.07 6.62
C LEU A 74 5.32 -17.36 6.92
N MET A 75 6.42 -17.61 6.20
CA MET A 75 7.27 -18.78 6.40
C MET A 75 7.93 -18.77 7.79
N ALA A 76 8.39 -17.61 8.25
CA ALA A 76 8.93 -17.44 9.60
C ALA A 76 7.87 -17.73 10.67
N PHE A 77 6.64 -17.23 10.46
CA PHE A 77 5.49 -17.53 11.33
C PHE A 77 5.19 -19.04 11.39
N TYR A 78 5.18 -19.74 10.25
CA TYR A 78 4.96 -21.20 10.22
C TYR A 78 6.12 -22.00 10.84
N LYS A 79 7.36 -21.50 10.78
CA LYS A 79 8.51 -22.14 11.42
C LYS A 79 8.52 -21.95 12.94
N HIS A 80 8.00 -20.82 13.44
CA HIS A 80 7.99 -20.47 14.87
C HIS A 80 6.61 -20.01 15.36
N PRO A 81 5.56 -20.85 15.28
CA PRO A 81 4.18 -20.41 15.54
C PRO A 81 3.90 -20.03 17.00
N LYS A 82 4.67 -20.55 17.96
CA LYS A 82 4.48 -20.26 19.40
C LYS A 82 5.08 -18.91 19.84
N GLU A 83 6.12 -18.42 19.15
CA GLU A 83 6.79 -17.16 19.50
C GLU A 83 6.03 -15.93 18.99
N ALA A 84 5.29 -16.07 17.89
CA ALA A 84 4.57 -14.96 17.25
C ALA A 84 3.21 -14.60 17.90
N LEU A 85 2.72 -15.43 18.82
CA LEU A 85 1.44 -15.25 19.52
C LEU A 85 1.61 -14.91 21.01
N SER A 86 2.86 -14.67 21.45
CA SER A 86 3.21 -14.30 22.83
C SER A 86 3.25 -12.79 23.01
#